data_AF-A0AAD1TPH2-F1
#
_entry.id   AF-A0AAD1TPH2-F1
#
_cell.length_a   1.000
_cell.length_b   1.000
_cell.length_c   1.000
_cell.angle_alpha   90.00
_cell.angle_beta   90.00
_cell.angle_gamma   90.00
#
_symmetry.space_group_name_H-M   'P 1'
#
loop_
_entity.id
_entity.type
_entity.pdbx_description
1 polymer ?
#
loop_
_entity_poly.entity_id
_entity_poly.type
_entity_poly.pdbx_seq_one_letter_code
_entity_poly.pdbx_strand_id
1 'polypeptide(L)'
;MSRVKTEEEEYWHGSKFKAFTFDDDDDELYQLKESKRAVNSLKAIVDEEDDEGERFTWSGEPVGSISWSIQETASNARAGTETREHRPTADTSSYAYSKIGSANALSNLFKVKSRTSSFQALSDVLLDTNMKSLAPELRKPKSEYQDYSGDWSIEDTVRRLQKGKSCSMERFRALKEKLQLLDEAVGLHDGNVITAVLIFLKKTLNSEVLFRELERRQVALRHFIHFLRETEEQQLLMDLFRFLDRAEELAICKYREHLNISSAEERRDFLKTKCISLPFSQEDASHVQDHYTLLERQIIIEANDRHLESTGQDQMFRKYPRKASLIFMPLVTTLFYSCIYHYTEGEGTFSSPSNIRKTFKIPEKLYILTALAARAKLKAWSDVDALFTTKNWLGYTKKRAPVGFHRVVEILHRNGAPAQVLQDYIRLVEDAETKVALATRYKCHEVVIDTYRDLKDRQQLMVYRCKVERGSPEEDKIDMILSNTVKSSTSDLCYSKRIFQLS
;
A
#
# COMPACT_ATOMS: atom_id res chain seq x y z
N MET A 1 27.99 -25.66 5.85
CA MET A 1 27.12 -24.74 5.06
C MET A 1 27.42 -23.25 5.26
N SER A 2 28.51 -22.83 5.94
CA SER A 2 28.90 -21.40 5.98
C SER A 2 29.83 -20.95 4.85
N ARG A 3 30.31 -21.87 4.00
CA ARG A 3 31.20 -21.58 2.87
C ARG A 3 30.48 -21.02 1.63
N VAL A 4 29.19 -21.35 1.48
CA VAL A 4 28.37 -20.97 0.30
C VAL A 4 27.98 -19.48 0.32
N LYS A 5 27.76 -18.90 1.51
CA LYS A 5 27.45 -17.46 1.65
C LYS A 5 28.64 -16.55 1.32
N THR A 6 29.85 -16.97 1.69
CA THR A 6 31.08 -16.21 1.41
C THR A 6 31.44 -16.27 -0.08
N GLU A 7 31.16 -17.41 -0.74
CA GLU A 7 31.33 -17.58 -2.19
C GLU A 7 30.30 -16.78 -3.01
N GLU A 8 29.06 -16.56 -2.51
CA GLU A 8 28.06 -15.70 -3.14
C GLU A 8 28.44 -14.20 -3.12
N GLU A 9 28.95 -13.67 -2.00
CA GLU A 9 29.41 -12.28 -1.93
C GLU A 9 30.67 -12.06 -2.80
N GLU A 10 31.62 -13.00 -2.77
CA GLU A 10 32.84 -12.93 -3.58
C GLU A 10 32.54 -13.02 -5.10
N TYR A 11 31.49 -13.75 -5.48
CA TYR A 11 30.96 -13.86 -6.85
C TYR A 11 30.46 -12.53 -7.41
N TRP A 12 29.76 -11.71 -6.61
CA TRP A 12 29.24 -10.42 -7.07
C TRP A 12 30.30 -9.31 -7.09
N HIS A 13 31.37 -9.45 -6.32
CA HIS A 13 32.41 -8.41 -6.19
C HIS A 13 33.62 -8.58 -7.12
N GLY A 14 33.74 -9.68 -7.86
CA GLY A 14 34.90 -9.99 -8.72
C GLY A 14 34.85 -9.48 -10.17
N SER A 15 33.71 -8.98 -10.66
CA SER A 15 33.54 -8.57 -12.06
C SER A 15 34.01 -7.14 -12.32
N LYS A 16 34.82 -6.93 -13.37
CA LYS A 16 35.18 -5.59 -13.89
C LYS A 16 34.02 -4.87 -14.60
N PHE A 17 32.88 -5.53 -14.76
CA PHE A 17 31.64 -4.92 -15.22
C PHE A 17 30.65 -4.89 -14.07
N LYS A 18 30.30 -3.68 -13.62
CA LYS A 18 29.24 -3.46 -12.63
C LYS A 18 27.93 -4.00 -13.20
N ALA A 19 27.28 -4.90 -12.48
CA ALA A 19 25.88 -5.22 -12.69
C ALA A 19 25.05 -3.94 -12.48
N PHE A 20 23.96 -3.80 -13.23
CA PHE A 20 22.95 -2.80 -12.93
C PHE A 20 22.31 -3.15 -11.58
N THR A 21 22.74 -2.47 -10.52
CA THR A 21 22.11 -2.51 -9.20
C THR A 21 20.99 -1.47 -9.21
N PHE A 22 19.75 -1.91 -9.00
CA PHE A 22 18.56 -1.05 -8.96
C PHE A 22 18.39 -0.27 -7.63
N ASP A 23 19.45 -0.15 -6.82
CA ASP A 23 19.48 0.66 -5.61
C ASP A 23 20.84 1.38 -5.54
N ASP A 24 20.85 2.62 -6.04
CA ASP A 24 21.46 3.80 -5.40
C ASP A 24 21.44 4.96 -6.40
N ASP A 25 20.50 5.87 -6.14
CA ASP A 25 20.53 7.32 -6.36
C ASP A 25 21.26 7.88 -7.59
N ASP A 26 20.46 8.26 -8.59
CA ASP A 26 20.60 9.55 -9.30
C ASP A 26 19.23 9.92 -9.88
N ASP A 27 18.26 10.14 -8.98
CA ASP A 27 16.96 10.75 -9.29
C ASP A 27 16.99 12.25 -8.93
N GLU A 28 17.95 12.98 -9.50
CA GLU A 28 17.84 14.43 -9.66
C GLU A 28 17.99 14.79 -11.13
N LEU A 29 16.88 15.24 -11.75
CA LEU A 29 16.80 16.56 -12.42
C LEU A 29 15.72 16.66 -13.51
N TYR A 30 15.04 15.59 -13.94
CA TYR A 30 14.07 15.70 -15.05
C TYR A 30 12.59 15.45 -14.72
N GLN A 31 12.25 14.95 -13.51
CA GLN A 31 10.84 14.88 -13.04
C GLN A 31 10.30 16.21 -12.47
N LEU A 32 11.15 17.24 -12.35
CA LEU A 32 10.81 18.54 -11.78
C LEU A 32 10.09 19.51 -12.75
N LYS A 33 9.81 19.12 -14.00
CA LYS A 33 9.06 19.97 -14.95
C LYS A 33 7.59 19.61 -15.13
N GLU A 34 7.20 18.34 -14.96
CA GLU A 34 5.77 17.97 -14.97
C GLU A 34 5.13 18.14 -13.59
N SER A 35 5.86 17.87 -12.51
CA SER A 35 5.41 18.16 -11.13
C SER A 35 5.25 19.67 -10.88
N LYS A 36 6.02 20.53 -11.55
CA LYS A 36 5.88 21.99 -11.44
C LYS A 36 4.64 22.55 -12.17
N ARG A 37 4.10 21.83 -13.18
CA ARG A 37 2.83 22.21 -13.84
C ARG A 37 1.61 21.80 -13.00
N ALA A 38 1.66 20.64 -12.35
CA ALA A 38 0.62 20.19 -11.42
C ALA A 38 0.64 20.93 -10.06
N VAL A 39 1.80 21.42 -9.62
CA VAL A 39 1.92 22.25 -8.40
C VAL A 39 1.62 23.73 -8.67
N ASN A 40 1.84 24.23 -9.90
CA ASN A 40 1.40 25.59 -10.26
C ASN A 40 -0.12 25.69 -10.52
N SER A 41 -0.84 24.60 -10.80
CA SER A 41 -2.31 24.62 -10.83
C SER A 41 -2.94 24.69 -9.44
N LEU A 42 -2.18 24.44 -8.37
CA LEU A 42 -2.62 24.59 -6.98
C LEU A 42 -2.39 25.99 -6.40
N LYS A 43 -1.73 26.88 -7.15
CA LYS A 43 -1.52 28.28 -6.75
C LYS A 43 -2.55 29.25 -7.33
N ALA A 44 -3.42 28.79 -8.23
CA ALA A 44 -4.44 29.60 -8.90
C ALA A 44 -5.85 29.46 -8.31
N ILE A 45 -6.01 28.77 -7.17
CA ILE A 45 -7.30 28.64 -6.45
C ILE A 45 -7.23 29.37 -5.09
N VAL A 46 -6.39 30.41 -5.00
CA VAL A 46 -6.30 31.24 -3.78
C VAL A 46 -7.02 32.57 -3.94
N ASP A 47 -7.41 32.97 -5.15
CA ASP A 47 -8.18 34.20 -5.36
C ASP A 47 -9.33 33.90 -6.31
N GLU A 48 -10.45 33.39 -5.80
CA GLU A 48 -11.80 33.84 -6.15
C GLU A 48 -12.70 33.49 -4.95
N GLU A 49 -13.07 34.52 -4.18
CA GLU A 49 -14.28 34.50 -3.37
C GLU A 49 -15.44 34.18 -4.32
N ASP A 50 -16.14 33.07 -4.12
CA ASP A 50 -17.59 33.06 -4.32
C ASP A 50 -18.26 31.81 -3.73
N ASP A 51 -19.44 32.09 -3.19
CA ASP A 51 -20.34 31.27 -2.40
C ASP A 51 -21.17 30.37 -3.33
N GLU A 52 -20.94 29.04 -3.35
CA GLU A 52 -21.97 28.09 -3.75
C GLU A 52 -21.74 26.67 -3.20
N GLY A 53 -22.77 26.09 -2.58
CA GLY A 53 -22.72 24.82 -1.88
C GLY A 53 -22.42 23.62 -2.78
N GLU A 54 -21.18 23.12 -2.72
CA GLU A 54 -20.79 21.89 -3.40
C GLU A 54 -21.52 20.64 -2.85
N ARG A 55 -22.26 19.98 -3.75
CA ARG A 55 -22.90 18.68 -3.52
C ARG A 55 -21.86 17.57 -3.61
N PHE A 56 -21.23 17.23 -2.48
CA PHE A 56 -20.18 16.21 -2.40
C PHE A 56 -20.70 14.80 -2.70
N THR A 57 -20.08 14.14 -3.67
CA THR A 57 -20.52 12.84 -4.19
C THR A 57 -19.34 11.84 -4.27
N TRP A 58 -19.61 10.55 -4.06
CA TRP A 58 -18.61 9.45 -4.00
C TRP A 58 -18.04 9.11 -5.38
N SER A 59 -16.72 9.13 -5.62
CA SER A 59 -16.11 8.99 -6.97
C SER A 59 -15.93 7.55 -7.47
N GLY A 60 -16.20 6.52 -6.65
CA GLY A 60 -15.95 5.12 -7.04
C GLY A 60 -14.47 4.75 -7.17
N GLU A 61 -13.56 5.68 -6.89
CA GLU A 61 -12.12 5.39 -6.84
C GLU A 61 -11.80 4.52 -5.63
N PRO A 62 -10.84 3.57 -5.75
CA PRO A 62 -10.34 2.84 -4.61
C PRO A 62 -9.90 3.83 -3.55
N VAL A 63 -10.44 3.71 -2.33
CA VAL A 63 -9.90 4.49 -1.21
C VAL A 63 -8.47 4.02 -1.04
N GLY A 64 -7.51 4.85 -1.48
CA GLY A 64 -6.09 4.53 -1.43
C GLY A 64 -5.74 4.03 -0.04
N SER A 65 -4.91 2.98 0.02
CA SER A 65 -4.33 2.52 1.28
C SER A 65 -3.83 3.75 2.04
N ILE A 66 -4.33 3.94 3.25
CA ILE A 66 -4.02 5.06 4.12
C ILE A 66 -2.55 4.89 4.55
N SER A 67 -1.62 5.20 3.64
CA SER A 67 -0.20 5.27 3.89
C SER A 67 0.10 6.69 4.34
N TRP A 68 0.06 6.91 5.66
CA TRP A 68 0.61 8.12 6.24
C TRP A 68 1.90 7.73 6.97
N SER A 69 2.99 8.35 6.53
CA SER A 69 4.34 8.20 7.05
C SER A 69 4.34 8.34 8.58
N ILE A 70 4.72 7.26 9.27
CA ILE A 70 5.11 7.31 10.68
C ILE A 70 6.55 7.83 10.69
N GLN A 71 6.70 9.15 10.73
CA GLN A 71 7.98 9.77 11.04
C GLN A 71 7.75 10.93 12.00
N GLU A 72 7.27 10.61 13.20
CA GLU A 72 7.41 11.43 14.41
C GLU A 72 6.85 10.63 15.59
N THR A 73 7.67 9.75 16.18
CA THR A 73 7.48 9.23 17.55
C THR A 73 8.67 8.41 18.06
N ALA A 74 9.76 8.26 17.29
CA ALA A 74 10.95 7.52 17.72
C ALA A 74 12.12 8.43 18.12
N SER A 75 11.86 9.47 18.91
CA SER A 75 12.91 10.28 19.55
C SER A 75 12.42 10.81 20.88
N ASN A 76 12.34 9.94 21.90
CA ASN A 76 12.50 10.25 23.33
C ASN A 76 12.00 9.09 24.20
N ALA A 77 12.79 8.02 24.27
CA ALA A 77 12.66 7.02 25.32
C ALA A 77 14.03 6.39 25.62
N ARG A 78 14.95 7.21 26.12
CA ARG A 78 16.15 6.75 26.84
C ARG A 78 16.48 7.72 27.97
N ALA A 79 15.97 7.44 29.16
CA ALA A 79 16.61 7.72 30.45
C ALA A 79 15.71 7.16 31.56
N GLY A 80 16.22 6.23 32.37
CA GLY A 80 15.48 5.65 33.48
C GLY A 80 16.00 4.27 33.89
N THR A 81 17.25 4.25 34.34
CA THR A 81 17.89 3.11 35.00
C THR A 81 17.25 2.90 36.37
N GLU A 82 16.82 1.67 36.70
CA GLU A 82 17.00 1.12 38.06
C GLU A 82 16.81 -0.41 38.09
N THR A 83 17.93 -1.05 38.40
CA THR A 83 18.21 -2.35 39.02
C THR A 83 17.08 -3.07 39.77
N ARG A 84 16.86 -4.35 39.45
CA ARG A 84 16.91 -5.44 40.45
C ARG A 84 17.13 -6.82 39.79
N GLU A 85 18.22 -7.46 40.20
CA GLU A 85 18.63 -8.83 39.88
C GLU A 85 17.62 -9.86 40.43
N HIS A 86 17.51 -11.04 39.80
CA HIS A 86 17.52 -12.39 40.39
C HIS A 86 17.79 -13.42 39.25
N ARG A 87 18.63 -14.41 39.52
CA ARG A 87 19.27 -15.38 38.59
C ARG A 87 18.84 -16.84 38.97
N PRO A 88 19.28 -17.92 38.29
CA PRO A 88 18.47 -18.72 37.35
C PRO A 88 18.36 -20.22 37.73
N THR A 89 17.57 -21.02 36.98
CA THR A 89 17.83 -22.47 36.80
C THR A 89 17.25 -23.07 35.50
N ALA A 90 18.17 -23.69 34.74
CA ALA A 90 18.12 -24.94 33.95
C ALA A 90 17.08 -25.20 32.83
N ASP A 91 17.61 -25.17 31.59
CA ASP A 91 17.67 -26.22 30.55
C ASP A 91 16.44 -27.08 30.21
N THR A 92 16.01 -26.99 28.95
CA THR A 92 15.91 -28.15 28.03
C THR A 92 15.90 -27.67 26.58
N SER A 93 16.81 -28.25 25.80
CA SER A 93 17.05 -28.05 24.36
C SER A 93 15.92 -28.60 23.47
N SER A 94 15.52 -27.85 22.45
CA SER A 94 15.06 -28.43 21.19
C SER A 94 15.52 -27.58 20.00
N TYR A 95 16.18 -28.24 19.05
CA TYR A 95 16.67 -27.66 17.80
C TYR A 95 15.49 -27.31 16.90
N ALA A 96 15.26 -26.02 16.63
CA ALA A 96 14.35 -25.56 15.59
C ALA A 96 15.16 -25.11 14.36
N TYR A 97 15.07 -25.88 13.29
CA TYR A 97 15.56 -25.50 11.96
C TYR A 97 14.81 -24.26 11.46
N SER A 98 15.55 -23.20 11.15
CA SER A 98 15.01 -21.97 10.55
C SER A 98 14.59 -22.23 9.10
N LYS A 99 13.29 -22.18 8.83
CA LYS A 99 12.70 -22.27 7.49
C LYS A 99 12.92 -20.93 6.77
N ILE A 100 13.62 -20.98 5.64
CA ILE A 100 13.86 -19.84 4.74
C ILE A 100 12.51 -19.40 4.18
N GLY A 101 12.13 -18.14 4.43
CA GLY A 101 10.90 -17.53 3.93
C GLY A 101 10.93 -17.36 2.41
N SER A 102 9.85 -17.77 1.75
CA SER A 102 9.61 -17.59 0.32
C SER A 102 9.39 -16.11 -0.02
N ALA A 103 10.10 -15.59 -1.01
CA ALA A 103 10.01 -14.21 -1.50
C ALA A 103 8.72 -13.92 -2.33
N ASN A 104 7.78 -14.87 -2.42
CA ASN A 104 6.63 -14.79 -3.33
C ASN A 104 5.27 -14.87 -2.60
N ALA A 105 5.16 -14.24 -1.43
CA ALA A 105 3.87 -14.07 -0.75
C ALA A 105 2.91 -13.21 -1.61
N LEU A 106 1.60 -13.51 -1.55
CA LEU A 106 0.54 -12.76 -2.25
C LEU A 106 0.55 -11.25 -1.92
N SER A 107 1.21 -10.84 -0.83
CA SER A 107 1.47 -9.44 -0.48
C SER A 107 2.20 -8.64 -1.57
N ASN A 108 2.95 -9.30 -2.44
CA ASN A 108 3.65 -8.67 -3.57
C ASN A 108 2.75 -8.46 -4.82
N LEU A 109 1.57 -9.09 -4.89
CA LEU A 109 0.64 -8.94 -6.02
C LEU A 109 -0.22 -7.66 -5.97
N PHE A 110 -0.29 -6.99 -4.82
CA PHE A 110 -1.08 -5.76 -4.65
C PHE A 110 -0.35 -4.46 -5.02
N LYS A 111 0.91 -4.55 -5.46
CA LYS A 111 1.65 -3.41 -6.06
C LYS A 111 1.54 -3.48 -7.58
N VAL A 112 0.51 -2.84 -8.13
CA VAL A 112 0.40 -2.61 -9.58
C VAL A 112 1.11 -1.31 -9.93
N LYS A 113 2.08 -1.37 -10.85
CA LYS A 113 2.35 -0.28 -11.79
C LYS A 113 2.70 -0.85 -13.17
N SER A 114 1.88 -0.48 -14.15
CA SER A 114 2.14 -0.52 -15.61
C SER A 114 3.23 0.51 -15.97
N ARG A 115 4.03 0.45 -17.05
CA ARG A 115 3.83 -0.02 -18.43
C ARG A 115 5.19 -0.34 -19.07
N THR A 116 5.09 -1.16 -20.11
CA THR A 116 5.91 -1.34 -21.32
C THR A 116 6.74 -0.13 -21.82
N SER A 117 8.01 -0.37 -22.16
CA SER A 117 8.66 0.06 -23.42
C SER A 117 10.07 -0.56 -23.56
N SER A 118 10.51 -0.70 -24.81
CA SER A 118 11.85 -1.06 -25.34
C SER A 118 12.30 -2.54 -25.33
N PHE A 119 11.54 -3.41 -26.00
CA PHE A 119 12.06 -4.71 -26.51
C PHE A 119 12.03 -4.86 -28.03
N GLN A 120 11.60 -3.83 -28.77
CA GLN A 120 11.49 -3.90 -30.23
C GLN A 120 12.83 -3.96 -31.00
N ALA A 121 13.98 -3.71 -30.36
CA ALA A 121 15.26 -3.68 -31.07
C ALA A 121 15.96 -5.04 -31.26
N LEU A 122 15.54 -6.09 -30.56
CA LEU A 122 16.21 -7.41 -30.62
C LEU A 122 15.34 -8.52 -31.20
N SER A 123 14.01 -8.37 -31.20
CA SER A 123 13.11 -9.38 -31.78
C SER A 123 13.13 -9.39 -33.30
N ASP A 124 13.35 -8.24 -33.94
CA ASP A 124 13.37 -8.13 -35.41
C ASP A 124 14.62 -8.77 -36.03
N VAL A 125 15.71 -8.92 -35.27
CA VAL A 125 16.98 -9.46 -35.80
C VAL A 125 16.98 -11.00 -35.90
N LEU A 126 16.01 -11.68 -35.28
CA LEU A 126 15.93 -13.14 -35.25
C LEU A 126 14.78 -13.74 -36.08
N LEU A 127 13.95 -12.90 -36.71
CA LEU A 127 12.79 -13.35 -37.49
C LEU A 127 12.97 -13.25 -39.01
N ASP A 128 13.89 -12.42 -39.50
CA ASP A 128 14.11 -12.25 -40.94
C ASP A 128 15.31 -13.04 -41.45
N THR A 129 15.07 -14.30 -41.82
CA THR A 129 15.96 -15.01 -42.75
C THR A 129 15.19 -15.95 -43.66
N ASN A 130 14.29 -15.39 -44.48
CA ASN A 130 13.90 -16.01 -45.76
C ASN A 130 13.11 -15.03 -46.64
N MET A 131 13.77 -14.34 -47.58
CA MET A 131 13.25 -13.92 -48.90
C MET A 131 14.38 -13.26 -49.71
N LYS A 132 14.43 -13.56 -51.01
CA LYS A 132 15.58 -13.33 -51.93
C LYS A 132 15.65 -11.90 -52.48
N SER A 133 16.90 -11.41 -52.55
CA SER A 133 17.56 -10.49 -53.50
C SER A 133 16.78 -9.49 -54.36
N LEU A 134 17.16 -8.21 -54.28
CA LEU A 134 17.42 -7.32 -55.44
C LEU A 134 18.58 -6.34 -55.08
N ALA A 135 19.54 -6.19 -55.99
CA ALA A 135 20.93 -5.65 -55.85
C ALA A 135 21.05 -4.10 -55.71
N PRO A 136 22.24 -3.42 -55.82
CA PRO A 136 23.67 -3.82 -55.82
C PRO A 136 24.62 -2.96 -54.90
N GLU A 137 25.84 -3.46 -54.72
CA GLU A 137 27.11 -2.81 -54.33
C GLU A 137 27.12 -1.50 -53.49
N LEU A 138 27.50 -1.65 -52.21
CA LEU A 138 28.42 -0.71 -51.56
C LEU A 138 29.53 -1.52 -50.88
N ARG A 139 30.78 -1.25 -51.30
CA ARG A 139 32.01 -1.82 -50.75
C ARG A 139 32.05 -1.64 -49.24
N LYS A 140 31.71 -2.68 -48.48
CA LYS A 140 32.07 -2.79 -47.07
C LYS A 140 33.54 -3.21 -46.96
N PRO A 141 34.30 -2.64 -46.00
CA PRO A 141 35.72 -2.94 -45.85
C PRO A 141 35.94 -4.44 -45.60
N LYS A 142 36.97 -5.01 -46.24
CA LYS A 142 37.35 -6.44 -46.23
C LYS A 142 37.55 -7.07 -44.83
N SER A 143 37.45 -6.30 -43.74
CA SER A 143 37.56 -6.79 -42.36
C SER A 143 36.27 -7.41 -41.81
N GLU A 144 35.10 -7.18 -42.42
CA GLU A 144 33.84 -7.81 -41.99
C GLU A 144 33.61 -9.20 -42.61
N TYR A 145 34.36 -9.57 -43.65
CA TYR A 145 34.20 -10.88 -44.31
C TYR A 145 34.84 -12.05 -43.55
N GLN A 146 35.69 -11.80 -42.54
CA GLN A 146 36.24 -12.84 -41.68
C GLN A 146 35.26 -13.31 -40.59
N ASP A 147 34.18 -12.57 -40.34
CA ASP A 147 33.22 -12.90 -39.27
C ASP A 147 32.23 -14.02 -39.67
N TYR A 148 32.18 -14.40 -40.95
CA TYR A 148 31.24 -15.41 -41.46
C TYR A 148 31.82 -16.84 -41.55
N SER A 149 33.11 -17.05 -41.28
CA SER A 149 33.79 -18.34 -41.49
C SER A 149 34.54 -18.88 -40.27
N GLY A 150 34.20 -18.44 -39.05
CA GLY A 150 34.87 -18.91 -37.84
C GLY A 150 34.15 -20.10 -37.21
N ASP A 151 34.83 -21.23 -37.11
CA ASP A 151 34.50 -22.26 -36.13
C ASP A 151 34.77 -21.70 -34.72
N TRP A 152 33.89 -20.83 -34.22
CA TRP A 152 34.05 -20.18 -32.93
C TRP A 152 33.97 -21.18 -31.78
N SER A 153 34.81 -21.06 -30.77
CA SER A 153 34.61 -21.86 -29.57
C SER A 153 33.30 -21.45 -28.85
N ILE A 154 32.89 -22.23 -27.86
CA ILE A 154 31.75 -21.88 -27.00
C ILE A 154 32.03 -20.55 -26.30
N GLU A 155 33.23 -20.39 -25.75
CA GLU A 155 33.71 -19.21 -25.06
C GLU A 155 33.72 -17.98 -25.98
N ASP A 156 34.21 -18.12 -27.22
CA ASP A 156 34.19 -17.05 -28.21
C ASP A 156 32.77 -16.62 -28.56
N THR A 157 31.85 -17.59 -28.69
CA THR A 157 30.45 -17.31 -28.98
C THR A 157 29.81 -16.49 -27.86
N VAL A 158 29.96 -16.92 -26.60
CA VAL A 158 29.38 -16.20 -25.45
C VAL A 158 30.01 -14.80 -25.30
N ARG A 159 31.33 -14.66 -25.47
CA ARG A 159 32.01 -13.34 -25.44
C ARG A 159 31.53 -12.40 -26.55
N ARG A 160 31.14 -12.93 -27.71
CA ARG A 160 30.58 -12.13 -28.81
C ARG A 160 29.15 -11.70 -28.51
N LEU A 161 28.32 -12.59 -27.98
CA LEU A 161 26.97 -12.25 -27.49
C LEU A 161 27.03 -11.14 -26.43
N GLN A 162 27.96 -11.23 -25.48
CA GLN A 162 28.18 -10.19 -24.46
C GLN A 162 28.52 -8.82 -25.06
N LYS A 163 29.19 -8.80 -26.22
CA LYS A 163 29.52 -7.58 -26.98
C LYS A 163 28.37 -7.12 -27.89
N GLY A 164 27.19 -7.75 -27.81
CA GLY A 164 26.03 -7.44 -28.65
C GLY A 164 26.21 -7.84 -30.11
N LYS A 165 27.18 -8.71 -30.44
CA LYS A 165 27.40 -9.15 -31.82
C LYS A 165 26.48 -10.31 -32.17
N SER A 166 25.99 -10.33 -33.41
CA SER A 166 25.23 -11.46 -33.94
C SER A 166 26.15 -12.68 -34.13
N CYS A 167 25.72 -13.83 -33.64
CA CYS A 167 26.39 -15.12 -33.87
C CYS A 167 25.33 -16.23 -33.92
N SER A 168 25.48 -17.13 -34.88
CA SER A 168 24.58 -18.28 -35.02
C SER A 168 24.93 -19.37 -34.01
N MET A 169 23.95 -19.78 -33.21
CA MET A 169 24.06 -20.89 -32.26
C MET A 169 23.68 -22.25 -32.87
N GLU A 170 23.18 -22.28 -34.11
CA GLU A 170 22.64 -23.50 -34.76
C GLU A 170 23.65 -24.62 -34.98
N ARG A 171 24.95 -24.30 -34.89
CA ARG A 171 26.03 -25.30 -34.99
C ARG A 171 26.18 -26.16 -33.74
N PHE A 172 25.77 -25.67 -32.57
CA PHE A 172 25.78 -26.46 -31.33
C PHE A 172 24.58 -27.41 -31.35
N ARG A 173 24.79 -28.59 -31.96
CA ARG A 173 23.71 -29.56 -32.21
C ARG A 173 23.57 -30.54 -31.06
N ALA A 174 24.70 -30.99 -30.51
CA ALA A 174 24.68 -31.97 -29.44
C ALA A 174 24.15 -31.34 -28.14
N LEU A 175 23.37 -32.10 -27.36
CA LEU A 175 22.88 -31.64 -26.06
C LEU A 175 24.02 -31.17 -25.17
N LYS A 176 25.16 -31.90 -25.17
CA LYS A 176 26.34 -31.53 -24.39
C LYS A 176 26.88 -30.14 -24.75
N GLU A 177 27.02 -29.83 -26.04
CA GLU A 177 27.52 -28.54 -26.52
C GLU A 177 26.57 -27.40 -26.14
N LYS A 178 25.25 -27.64 -26.31
CA LYS A 178 24.20 -26.70 -25.93
C LYS A 178 24.22 -26.35 -24.44
N LEU A 179 24.46 -27.35 -23.59
CA LEU A 179 24.55 -27.14 -22.15
C LEU A 179 25.86 -26.46 -21.74
N GLN A 180 26.98 -26.80 -22.40
CA GLN A 180 28.24 -26.08 -22.19
C GLN A 180 28.12 -24.59 -22.58
N LEU A 181 27.38 -24.28 -23.65
CA LEU A 181 27.08 -22.90 -24.04
C LEU A 181 26.29 -22.16 -22.96
N LEU A 182 25.32 -22.83 -22.33
CA LEU A 182 24.56 -22.25 -21.22
C LEU A 182 25.44 -22.07 -19.97
N ASP A 183 26.27 -23.07 -19.64
CA ASP A 183 27.14 -23.03 -18.47
C ASP A 183 28.19 -21.90 -18.60
N GLU A 184 28.75 -21.70 -19.80
CA GLU A 184 29.65 -20.57 -20.09
C GLU A 184 28.92 -19.22 -20.01
N ALA A 185 27.70 -19.13 -20.53
CA ALA A 185 26.88 -17.92 -20.41
C ALA A 185 26.57 -17.57 -18.95
N VAL A 186 26.24 -18.57 -18.12
CA VAL A 186 26.05 -18.39 -16.68
C VAL A 186 27.36 -17.93 -16.02
N GLY A 187 28.49 -18.50 -16.43
CA GLY A 187 29.83 -18.15 -15.93
C GLY A 187 30.26 -16.70 -16.22
N LEU A 188 29.73 -16.07 -17.29
CA LEU A 188 30.00 -14.65 -17.58
C LEU A 188 29.09 -13.66 -16.83
N HIS A 189 28.06 -14.16 -16.15
CA HIS A 189 27.11 -13.35 -15.34
C HIS A 189 26.38 -12.28 -16.15
N ASP A 190 26.18 -12.51 -17.44
CA ASP A 190 25.43 -11.60 -18.31
C ASP A 190 24.00 -12.16 -18.54
N GLY A 191 23.02 -11.51 -17.91
CA GLY A 191 21.62 -11.92 -18.00
C GLY A 191 21.03 -11.90 -19.42
N ASN A 192 21.52 -11.00 -20.29
CA ASN A 192 21.07 -10.94 -21.68
C ASN A 192 21.58 -12.14 -22.47
N VAL A 193 22.84 -12.51 -22.24
CA VAL A 193 23.46 -13.66 -22.91
C VAL A 193 22.83 -14.97 -22.42
N ILE A 194 22.62 -15.13 -21.10
CA ILE A 194 21.92 -16.28 -20.53
C ILE A 194 20.53 -16.43 -21.17
N THR A 195 19.77 -15.34 -21.26
CA THR A 195 18.42 -15.34 -21.83
C THR A 195 18.44 -15.67 -23.33
N ALA A 196 19.39 -15.12 -24.09
CA ALA A 196 19.54 -15.43 -25.52
C ALA A 196 19.83 -16.93 -25.76
N VAL A 197 20.72 -17.51 -24.96
CA VAL A 197 20.99 -18.96 -25.00
C VAL A 197 19.75 -19.76 -24.62
N LEU A 198 19.03 -19.37 -23.56
CA LEU A 198 17.78 -20.04 -23.16
C LEU A 198 16.70 -20.01 -24.24
N ILE A 199 16.57 -18.91 -24.99
CA ILE A 199 15.66 -18.82 -26.14
C ILE A 199 16.05 -19.83 -27.22
N PHE A 200 17.35 -19.95 -27.51
CA PHE A 200 17.86 -20.96 -28.45
C PHE A 200 17.61 -22.39 -27.97
N LEU A 201 17.82 -22.67 -26.69
CA LEU A 201 17.54 -23.99 -26.10
C LEU A 201 16.04 -24.32 -26.16
N LYS A 202 15.18 -23.36 -25.82
CA LYS A 202 13.72 -23.50 -25.94
C LYS A 202 13.26 -23.83 -27.35
N LYS A 203 13.88 -23.22 -28.37
CA LYS A 203 13.54 -23.48 -29.79
C LYS A 203 14.02 -24.84 -30.28
N THR A 204 15.08 -25.40 -29.69
CA THR A 204 15.80 -26.54 -30.28
C THR A 204 15.82 -27.81 -29.43
N LEU A 205 15.29 -27.77 -28.20
CA LEU A 205 15.16 -28.91 -27.30
C LEU A 205 13.70 -29.22 -27.02
N ASN A 206 13.40 -30.49 -26.73
CA ASN A 206 12.12 -30.89 -26.15
C ASN A 206 12.00 -30.32 -24.72
N SER A 207 10.81 -29.85 -24.35
CA SER A 207 10.56 -29.20 -23.04
C SER A 207 10.96 -30.06 -21.85
N GLU A 208 10.71 -31.38 -21.86
CA GLU A 208 11.06 -32.26 -20.75
C GLU A 208 12.59 -32.36 -20.57
N VAL A 209 13.33 -32.41 -21.69
CA VAL A 209 14.80 -32.39 -21.67
C VAL A 209 15.30 -31.05 -21.14
N LEU A 210 14.74 -29.95 -21.63
CA LEU A 210 15.10 -28.61 -21.18
C LEU A 210 14.85 -28.45 -19.67
N PHE A 211 13.66 -28.83 -19.18
CA PHE A 211 13.29 -28.68 -17.78
C PHE A 211 14.21 -29.48 -16.86
N ARG A 212 14.49 -30.74 -17.21
CA ARG A 212 15.41 -31.60 -16.45
C ARG A 212 16.82 -31.00 -16.36
N GLU A 213 17.29 -30.36 -17.42
CA GLU A 213 18.63 -29.74 -17.42
C GLU A 213 18.67 -28.38 -16.71
N LEU A 214 17.56 -27.63 -16.72
CA LEU A 214 17.42 -26.37 -15.98
C LEU A 214 17.23 -26.59 -14.49
N GLU A 215 16.56 -27.66 -14.06
CA GLU A 215 16.41 -28.03 -12.64
C GLU A 215 17.78 -28.08 -11.92
N ARG A 216 18.83 -28.52 -12.62
CA ARG A 216 20.20 -28.57 -12.09
C ARG A 216 20.95 -27.25 -12.14
N ARG A 217 20.43 -26.24 -12.85
CA ARG A 217 21.06 -24.95 -13.16
C ARG A 217 20.19 -23.79 -12.67
N GLN A 218 20.18 -23.59 -11.36
CA GLN A 218 19.25 -22.65 -10.69
C GLN A 218 19.33 -21.20 -11.20
N VAL A 219 20.51 -20.73 -11.63
CA VAL A 219 20.64 -19.39 -12.25
C VAL A 219 19.88 -19.36 -13.58
N ALA A 220 20.18 -20.28 -14.49
CA ALA A 220 19.50 -20.39 -15.78
C ALA A 220 17.99 -20.62 -15.63
N LEU A 221 17.57 -21.46 -14.67
CA LEU A 221 16.15 -21.70 -14.38
C LEU A 221 15.41 -20.42 -13.96
N ARG A 222 16.01 -19.61 -13.08
CA ARG A 222 15.42 -18.32 -12.67
C ARG A 222 15.27 -17.37 -13.85
N HIS A 223 16.29 -17.27 -14.70
CA HIS A 223 16.20 -16.50 -15.96
C HIS A 223 15.11 -17.03 -16.88
N PHE A 224 14.97 -18.35 -17.00
CA PHE A 224 13.94 -18.96 -17.84
C PHE A 224 12.54 -18.69 -17.32
N ILE A 225 12.30 -18.83 -16.01
CA ILE A 225 11.02 -18.49 -15.38
C ILE A 225 10.68 -17.02 -15.61
N HIS A 226 11.66 -16.12 -15.44
CA HIS A 226 11.46 -14.70 -15.68
C HIS A 226 11.11 -14.42 -17.14
N PHE A 227 11.88 -14.98 -18.08
CA PHE A 227 11.60 -14.88 -19.51
C PHE A 227 10.16 -15.32 -19.84
N LEU A 228 9.73 -16.49 -19.36
CA LEU A 228 8.37 -16.99 -19.63
C LEU A 228 7.27 -16.10 -19.03
N ARG A 229 7.53 -15.43 -17.90
CA ARG A 229 6.60 -14.46 -17.31
C ARG A 229 6.48 -13.20 -18.17
N GLU A 230 7.62 -12.66 -18.62
CA GLU A 230 7.67 -11.44 -19.43
C GLU A 230 7.10 -11.65 -20.84
N THR A 231 7.28 -12.84 -21.43
CA THR A 231 6.71 -13.17 -22.75
C THR A 231 5.32 -13.79 -22.67
N GLU A 232 4.69 -13.81 -21.49
CA GLU A 232 3.34 -14.32 -21.24
C GLU A 232 3.13 -15.79 -21.72
N GLU A 233 4.18 -16.62 -21.69
CA GLU A 233 4.10 -18.04 -22.06
C GLU A 233 3.54 -18.91 -20.94
N GLN A 234 2.29 -18.62 -20.55
CA GLN A 234 1.64 -19.16 -19.34
C GLN A 234 1.57 -20.68 -19.31
N GLN A 235 1.24 -21.33 -20.44
CA GLN A 235 1.12 -22.79 -20.49
C GLN A 235 2.47 -23.47 -20.21
N LEU A 236 3.54 -23.00 -20.85
CA LEU A 236 4.87 -23.55 -20.66
C LEU A 236 5.40 -23.29 -19.25
N LEU A 237 5.07 -22.13 -18.67
CA LEU A 237 5.40 -21.81 -17.28
C LEU A 237 4.70 -22.74 -16.28
N MET A 238 3.41 -23.02 -16.48
CA MET A 238 2.67 -23.98 -15.65
C MET A 238 3.22 -25.40 -15.78
N ASP A 239 3.61 -25.80 -17.00
CA ASP A 239 4.19 -27.12 -17.25
C ASP A 239 5.57 -27.25 -16.57
N LEU A 240 6.38 -26.18 -16.58
CA LEU A 240 7.63 -26.11 -15.84
C LEU A 240 7.40 -26.21 -14.31
N PHE A 241 6.45 -25.46 -13.75
CA PHE A 241 6.15 -25.56 -12.32
C PHE A 241 5.62 -26.93 -11.92
N ARG A 242 4.84 -27.58 -12.78
CA ARG A 242 4.40 -28.97 -12.57
C ARG A 242 5.58 -29.94 -12.59
N PHE A 243 6.51 -29.76 -13.53
CA PHE A 243 7.72 -30.60 -13.62
C PHE A 243 8.60 -30.47 -12.37
N LEU A 244 8.74 -29.25 -11.84
CA LEU A 244 9.56 -28.95 -10.67
C LEU A 244 8.87 -29.22 -9.32
N ASP A 245 7.66 -29.77 -9.33
CA ASP A 245 6.81 -29.96 -8.14
C ASP A 245 6.57 -28.66 -7.33
N ARG A 246 6.50 -27.51 -8.02
CA ARG A 246 6.28 -26.18 -7.41
C ARG A 246 4.78 -25.88 -7.33
N ALA A 247 4.08 -26.65 -6.50
CA ALA A 247 2.63 -26.64 -6.39
C ALA A 247 2.03 -25.25 -6.05
N GLU A 248 2.65 -24.48 -5.15
CA GLU A 248 2.18 -23.15 -4.77
C GLU A 248 2.23 -22.15 -5.94
N GLU A 249 3.31 -22.15 -6.74
CA GLU A 249 3.41 -21.26 -7.90
C GLU A 249 2.44 -21.65 -9.01
N LEU A 250 2.23 -22.96 -9.20
CA LEU A 250 1.19 -23.45 -10.10
C LEU A 250 -0.20 -23.01 -9.63
N ALA A 251 -0.46 -23.02 -8.31
CA ALA A 251 -1.70 -22.56 -7.73
C ALA A 251 -1.91 -21.05 -7.98
N ILE A 252 -0.86 -20.23 -7.83
CA ILE A 252 -0.90 -18.79 -8.13
C ILE A 252 -1.18 -18.54 -9.63
N CYS A 253 -0.52 -19.27 -10.54
CA CYS A 253 -0.78 -19.18 -11.97
C CYS A 253 -2.26 -19.44 -12.30
N LYS A 254 -2.82 -20.53 -11.77
CA LYS A 254 -4.24 -20.86 -11.94
C LYS A 254 -5.17 -19.82 -11.33
N TYR A 255 -4.84 -19.31 -10.15
CA TYR A 255 -5.64 -18.26 -9.51
C TYR A 255 -5.70 -17.00 -10.37
N ARG A 256 -4.61 -16.59 -11.01
CA ARG A 256 -4.57 -15.40 -11.88
C ARG A 256 -5.54 -15.45 -13.07
N GLU A 257 -5.98 -16.64 -13.49
CA GLU A 257 -6.97 -16.79 -14.57
C GLU A 257 -8.28 -16.06 -14.28
N HIS A 258 -8.62 -15.81 -12.99
CA HIS A 258 -9.80 -15.03 -12.61
C HIS A 258 -9.82 -13.61 -13.21
N LEU A 259 -8.65 -13.04 -13.49
CA LEU A 259 -8.51 -11.70 -14.08
C LEU A 259 -9.10 -11.63 -15.50
N ASN A 260 -9.16 -12.77 -16.19
CA ASN A 260 -9.70 -12.88 -17.54
C ASN A 260 -11.22 -13.14 -17.57
N ILE A 261 -11.86 -13.33 -16.40
CA ILE A 261 -13.30 -13.59 -16.28
C ILE A 261 -14.03 -12.28 -16.01
N SER A 262 -14.79 -11.76 -16.98
CA SER A 262 -15.49 -10.47 -16.84
C SER A 262 -16.73 -10.53 -15.94
N SER A 263 -17.47 -11.63 -15.97
CA SER A 263 -18.70 -11.82 -15.17
C SER A 263 -18.38 -12.03 -13.69
N ALA A 264 -19.10 -11.35 -12.81
CA ALA A 264 -18.89 -11.45 -11.36
C ALA A 264 -19.30 -12.82 -10.84
N GLU A 265 -20.43 -13.34 -11.32
CA GLU A 265 -20.99 -14.64 -10.98
C GLU A 265 -20.06 -15.76 -11.45
N GLU A 266 -19.58 -15.69 -12.69
CA GLU A 266 -18.63 -16.67 -13.23
C GLU A 266 -17.30 -16.62 -12.48
N ARG A 267 -16.80 -15.42 -12.15
CA ARG A 267 -15.56 -15.25 -11.39
C ARG A 267 -15.70 -15.81 -9.98
N ARG A 268 -16.83 -15.56 -9.31
CA ARG A 268 -17.16 -16.16 -8.01
C ARG A 268 -17.16 -17.69 -8.10
N ASP A 269 -17.82 -18.25 -9.11
CA ASP A 269 -17.92 -19.71 -9.26
C ASP A 269 -16.57 -20.34 -9.61
N PHE A 270 -15.75 -19.66 -10.40
CA PHE A 270 -14.35 -20.03 -10.65
C PHE A 270 -13.55 -20.06 -9.35
N LEU A 271 -13.58 -19.00 -8.55
CA LEU A 271 -12.89 -18.96 -7.25
C LEU A 271 -13.33 -20.13 -6.36
N LYS A 272 -14.65 -20.36 -6.27
CA LYS A 272 -15.24 -21.41 -5.44
C LYS A 272 -14.81 -22.81 -5.86
N THR A 273 -14.92 -23.11 -7.16
CA THR A 273 -14.81 -24.48 -7.68
C THR A 273 -13.42 -24.83 -8.16
N LYS A 274 -12.62 -23.84 -8.56
CA LYS A 274 -11.28 -24.04 -9.15
C LYS A 274 -10.13 -23.53 -8.29
N CYS A 275 -10.37 -22.58 -7.38
CA CYS A 275 -9.27 -21.98 -6.59
C CYS A 275 -9.22 -22.44 -5.14
N ILE A 276 -10.35 -22.55 -4.43
CA ILE A 276 -10.35 -22.88 -2.98
C ILE A 276 -9.61 -24.19 -2.68
N SER A 277 -9.69 -25.19 -3.56
CA SER A 277 -9.06 -26.50 -3.39
C SER A 277 -7.62 -26.60 -3.90
N LEU A 278 -7.05 -25.50 -4.42
CA LEU A 278 -5.66 -25.50 -4.87
C LEU A 278 -4.70 -25.59 -3.67
N PRO A 279 -3.51 -26.19 -3.87
CA PRO A 279 -2.53 -26.41 -2.81
C PRO A 279 -1.78 -25.11 -2.47
N PHE A 280 -2.49 -24.13 -1.92
CA PHE A 280 -1.90 -22.90 -1.41
C PHE A 280 -1.25 -23.10 -0.04
N SER A 281 -0.38 -22.16 0.32
CA SER A 281 -0.01 -21.96 1.72
C SER A 281 -1.26 -21.63 2.56
N GLN A 282 -1.22 -21.85 3.88
CA GLN A 282 -2.38 -21.56 4.74
C GLN A 282 -2.81 -20.09 4.68
N GLU A 283 -1.84 -19.18 4.60
CA GLU A 283 -2.07 -17.74 4.47
C GLU A 283 -2.76 -17.42 3.13
N ASP A 284 -2.21 -17.92 2.02
CA ASP A 284 -2.76 -17.65 0.69
C ASP A 284 -4.15 -18.27 0.49
N ALA A 285 -4.37 -19.48 1.02
CA ALA A 285 -5.68 -20.12 1.01
C ALA A 285 -6.74 -19.25 1.70
N SER A 286 -6.39 -18.61 2.82
CA SER A 286 -7.28 -17.69 3.53
C SER A 286 -7.62 -16.46 2.70
N HIS A 287 -6.66 -15.90 1.97
CA HIS A 287 -6.89 -14.76 1.08
C HIS A 287 -7.79 -15.10 -0.11
N VAL A 288 -7.62 -16.29 -0.71
CA VAL A 288 -8.49 -16.77 -1.79
C VAL A 288 -9.92 -17.00 -1.28
N GLN A 289 -10.05 -17.56 -0.07
CA GLN A 289 -11.34 -17.73 0.60
C GLN A 289 -12.02 -16.39 0.85
N ASP A 290 -11.29 -15.41 1.40
CA ASP A 290 -11.80 -14.06 1.66
C ASP A 290 -12.20 -13.36 0.35
N HIS A 291 -11.44 -13.53 -0.74
CA HIS A 291 -11.80 -12.98 -2.05
C HIS A 291 -13.12 -13.57 -2.57
N TYR A 292 -13.29 -14.89 -2.52
CA TYR A 292 -14.56 -15.53 -2.86
C TYR A 292 -15.72 -14.98 -2.01
N THR A 293 -15.55 -14.96 -0.68
CA THR A 293 -16.58 -14.50 0.25
C THR A 293 -16.93 -13.03 0.04
N LEU A 294 -15.95 -12.17 -0.25
CA LEU A 294 -16.18 -10.77 -0.58
C LEU A 294 -16.96 -10.62 -1.88
N LEU A 295 -16.56 -11.32 -2.95
CA LEU A 295 -17.23 -11.20 -4.24
C LEU A 295 -18.67 -11.71 -4.20
N GLU A 296 -18.91 -12.84 -3.53
CA GLU A 296 -20.27 -13.36 -3.29
C GLU A 296 -21.15 -12.33 -2.59
N ARG A 297 -20.61 -11.69 -1.55
CA ARG A 297 -21.27 -10.63 -0.79
C ARG A 297 -21.56 -9.40 -1.66
N GLN A 298 -20.59 -8.96 -2.46
CA GLN A 298 -20.75 -7.82 -3.36
C GLN A 298 -21.83 -8.05 -4.41
N ILE A 299 -21.93 -9.27 -4.97
CA ILE A 299 -23.00 -9.65 -5.91
C ILE A 299 -24.38 -9.49 -5.28
N ILE A 300 -24.54 -9.98 -4.04
CA ILE A 300 -25.83 -9.90 -3.32
C ILE A 300 -26.20 -8.44 -3.04
N ILE A 301 -25.27 -7.64 -2.52
CA ILE A 301 -25.50 -6.22 -2.20
C ILE A 301 -25.80 -5.44 -3.49
N GLU A 302 -24.99 -5.59 -4.53
CA GLU A 302 -25.14 -4.86 -5.79
C GLU A 302 -26.49 -5.15 -6.46
N ALA A 303 -26.93 -6.41 -6.46
CA ALA A 303 -28.23 -6.78 -7.02
C ALA A 303 -29.40 -6.11 -6.27
N ASN A 304 -29.36 -6.15 -4.93
CA ASN A 304 -30.36 -5.52 -4.08
C ASN A 304 -30.39 -3.99 -4.25
N ASP A 305 -29.23 -3.36 -4.18
CA ASP A 305 -29.11 -1.90 -4.20
C ASP A 305 -29.43 -1.32 -5.56
N ARG A 306 -29.07 -2.01 -6.64
CA ARG A 306 -29.47 -1.62 -8.01
C ARG A 306 -30.98 -1.67 -8.17
N HIS A 307 -31.62 -2.68 -7.60
CA HIS A 307 -33.08 -2.73 -7.60
C HIS A 307 -33.66 -1.55 -6.82
N LEU A 308 -33.22 -1.32 -5.58
CA LEU A 308 -33.69 -0.19 -4.75
C LEU A 308 -33.47 1.17 -5.43
N GLU A 309 -32.30 1.40 -6.01
CA GLU A 309 -32.00 2.61 -6.77
C GLU A 309 -32.92 2.78 -7.98
N SER A 310 -33.21 1.71 -8.73
CA SER A 310 -34.08 1.74 -9.91
C SER A 310 -35.55 2.02 -9.58
N THR A 311 -36.05 1.54 -8.43
CA THR A 311 -37.38 1.94 -7.94
C THR A 311 -37.43 3.43 -7.60
N GLY A 312 -36.25 3.99 -7.30
CA GLY A 312 -36.07 5.35 -6.87
C GLY A 312 -36.83 5.66 -5.60
N GLN A 313 -37.30 4.71 -4.78
CA GLN A 313 -38.08 5.00 -3.57
C GLN A 313 -37.20 5.22 -2.33
N ASP A 314 -35.97 4.71 -2.37
CA ASP A 314 -35.04 4.82 -1.26
C ASP A 314 -34.46 6.25 -1.12
N GLN A 315 -34.59 6.82 0.08
CA GLN A 315 -34.14 8.20 0.35
C GLN A 315 -32.61 8.32 0.34
N MET A 316 -31.90 7.26 0.72
CA MET A 316 -30.44 7.29 0.80
C MET A 316 -29.83 7.37 -0.60
N PHE A 317 -30.28 6.52 -1.53
CA PHE A 317 -29.82 6.56 -2.93
C PHE A 317 -30.26 7.83 -3.67
N ARG A 318 -31.42 8.42 -3.35
CA ARG A 318 -31.80 9.74 -3.89
C ARG A 318 -30.89 10.86 -3.43
N LYS A 319 -30.60 10.92 -2.13
CA LYS A 319 -29.77 11.98 -1.54
C LYS A 319 -28.31 11.82 -1.96
N TYR A 320 -27.84 10.58 -2.04
CA TYR A 320 -26.47 10.23 -2.36
C TYR A 320 -26.42 9.13 -3.45
N PRO A 321 -26.65 9.48 -4.74
CA PRO A 321 -26.67 8.51 -5.83
C PRO A 321 -25.38 7.70 -5.92
N ARG A 322 -25.50 6.41 -6.28
CA ARG A 322 -24.33 5.57 -6.51
C ARG A 322 -23.67 5.99 -7.81
N LYS A 323 -22.33 6.05 -7.85
CA LYS A 323 -21.59 6.42 -9.06
C LYS A 323 -20.94 5.25 -9.78
N ALA A 324 -20.80 4.14 -9.09
CA ALA A 324 -20.11 2.96 -9.61
C ALA A 324 -20.68 1.71 -8.95
N SER A 325 -20.48 0.59 -9.63
CA SER A 325 -20.76 -0.74 -9.12
C SER A 325 -19.88 -1.06 -7.91
N LEU A 326 -20.43 -1.78 -6.94
CA LEU A 326 -19.67 -2.30 -5.79
C LEU A 326 -18.77 -3.49 -6.17
N ILE A 327 -19.04 -4.15 -7.29
CA ILE A 327 -18.38 -5.38 -7.73
C ILE A 327 -16.88 -5.15 -7.97
N PHE A 328 -16.06 -6.12 -7.54
CA PHE A 328 -14.60 -6.11 -7.66
C PHE A 328 -13.89 -4.99 -6.87
N MET A 329 -14.62 -4.27 -6.02
CA MET A 329 -14.01 -3.26 -5.16
C MET A 329 -13.22 -3.92 -4.01
N PRO A 330 -12.14 -3.30 -3.53
CA PRO A 330 -11.42 -3.79 -2.35
C PRO A 330 -12.31 -3.84 -1.10
N LEU A 331 -11.99 -4.72 -0.16
CA LEU A 331 -12.73 -4.87 1.12
C LEU A 331 -12.94 -3.54 1.85
N VAL A 332 -11.92 -2.67 1.90
CA VAL A 332 -12.02 -1.36 2.55
C VAL A 332 -13.03 -0.43 1.86
N THR A 333 -13.10 -0.48 0.52
CA THR A 333 -14.06 0.28 -0.28
C THR A 333 -15.46 -0.29 -0.09
N THR A 334 -15.62 -1.62 -0.01
CA THR A 334 -16.90 -2.26 0.32
C THR A 334 -17.37 -1.89 1.73
N LEU A 335 -16.47 -1.88 2.72
CA LEU A 335 -16.80 -1.40 4.06
C LEU A 335 -17.22 0.07 4.05
N PHE A 336 -16.48 0.92 3.32
CA PHE A 336 -16.83 2.34 3.18
C PHE A 336 -18.23 2.51 2.57
N TYR A 337 -18.52 1.79 1.47
CA TYR A 337 -19.82 1.77 0.81
C TYR A 337 -20.92 1.38 1.80
N SER A 338 -20.73 0.28 2.54
CA SER A 338 -21.66 -0.16 3.58
C SER A 338 -21.84 0.88 4.70
N CYS A 339 -20.79 1.58 5.10
CA CYS A 339 -20.89 2.67 6.07
C CYS A 339 -21.60 3.91 5.53
N ILE A 340 -21.67 4.10 4.21
CA ILE A 340 -22.48 5.14 3.59
C ILE A 340 -23.94 4.70 3.60
N TYR A 341 -24.24 3.59 2.92
CA TYR A 341 -25.60 3.21 2.52
C TYR A 341 -26.34 2.32 3.54
N HIS A 342 -25.63 1.56 4.36
CA HIS A 342 -26.21 0.48 5.18
C HIS A 342 -25.77 0.54 6.65
N TYR A 343 -25.36 1.72 7.12
CA TYR A 343 -24.70 1.87 8.43
C TYR A 343 -25.53 1.38 9.61
N THR A 344 -26.85 1.58 9.55
CA THR A 344 -27.80 1.24 10.62
C THR A 344 -28.37 -0.17 10.49
N GLU A 345 -27.97 -0.95 9.49
CA GLU A 345 -28.47 -2.31 9.32
C GLU A 345 -27.88 -3.27 10.36
N GLY A 346 -28.75 -4.16 10.86
CA GLY A 346 -28.36 -5.17 11.84
C GLY A 346 -27.35 -6.18 11.28
N GLU A 347 -26.61 -6.83 12.18
CA GLU A 347 -25.55 -7.80 11.83
C GLU A 347 -26.04 -9.01 11.00
N GLY A 348 -27.34 -9.22 10.86
CA GLY A 348 -27.91 -10.29 10.03
C GLY A 348 -27.80 -10.06 8.52
N THR A 349 -27.48 -8.83 8.07
CA THR A 349 -27.41 -8.52 6.63
C THR A 349 -25.98 -8.58 6.09
N PHE A 350 -25.86 -8.97 4.81
CA PHE A 350 -24.60 -8.88 4.08
C PHE A 350 -24.16 -7.43 3.84
N SER A 351 -25.03 -6.45 3.89
CA SER A 351 -24.66 -5.04 3.70
C SER A 351 -24.16 -4.37 5.00
N SER A 352 -24.43 -4.93 6.18
CA SER A 352 -24.09 -4.34 7.48
C SER A 352 -22.57 -4.19 7.71
N PRO A 353 -22.06 -2.98 8.06
CA PRO A 353 -20.65 -2.77 8.39
C PRO A 353 -20.13 -3.63 9.53
N SER A 354 -20.95 -3.86 10.57
CA SER A 354 -20.59 -4.71 11.71
C SER A 354 -20.41 -6.16 11.29
N ASN A 355 -21.26 -6.65 10.39
CA ASN A 355 -21.11 -7.98 9.82
C ASN A 355 -19.85 -8.09 8.96
N ILE A 356 -19.57 -7.11 8.07
CA ILE A 356 -18.32 -7.06 7.29
C ILE A 356 -17.11 -7.13 8.20
N ARG A 357 -17.07 -6.28 9.24
CA ARG A 357 -15.97 -6.25 10.22
C ARG A 357 -15.72 -7.63 10.82
N LYS A 358 -16.78 -8.31 11.26
CA LYS A 358 -16.70 -9.63 11.91
C LYS A 358 -16.26 -10.71 10.94
N THR A 359 -16.84 -10.76 9.74
CA THR A 359 -16.52 -11.77 8.71
C THR A 359 -15.06 -11.72 8.30
N PHE A 360 -14.56 -10.52 7.97
CA PHE A 360 -13.19 -10.33 7.47
C PHE A 360 -12.19 -9.93 8.55
N LYS A 361 -12.57 -10.05 9.83
CA LYS A 361 -11.72 -9.76 11.00
C LYS A 361 -11.02 -8.40 10.89
N ILE A 362 -11.75 -7.37 10.44
CA ILE A 362 -11.20 -6.04 10.18
C ILE A 362 -10.72 -5.43 11.51
N PRO A 363 -9.46 -4.97 11.60
CA PRO A 363 -8.94 -4.33 12.79
C PRO A 363 -9.79 -3.12 13.21
N GLU A 364 -9.98 -2.95 14.51
CA GLU A 364 -10.83 -1.88 15.06
C GLU A 364 -10.42 -0.49 14.56
N LYS A 365 -9.12 -0.19 14.55
CA LYS A 365 -8.60 1.09 14.04
C LYS A 365 -9.01 1.36 12.59
N LEU A 366 -8.94 0.35 11.72
CA LEU A 366 -9.33 0.46 10.31
C LEU A 366 -10.84 0.63 10.19
N TYR A 367 -11.62 -0.15 10.93
CA TYR A 367 -13.08 -0.02 10.95
C TYR A 367 -13.52 1.39 11.36
N ILE A 368 -13.00 1.90 12.48
CA ILE A 368 -13.33 3.22 13.01
C ILE A 368 -12.94 4.33 12.01
N LEU A 369 -11.77 4.25 11.38
CA LEU A 369 -11.36 5.23 10.37
C LEU A 369 -12.28 5.24 9.16
N THR A 370 -12.62 4.05 8.64
CA THR A 370 -13.50 3.92 7.46
C THR A 370 -14.91 4.39 7.77
N ALA A 371 -15.46 4.00 8.93
CA ALA A 371 -16.78 4.45 9.39
C ALA A 371 -16.79 5.96 9.64
N LEU A 372 -15.79 6.51 10.33
CA LEU A 372 -15.66 7.96 10.55
C LEU A 372 -15.64 8.72 9.22
N ALA A 373 -14.81 8.30 8.26
CA ALA A 373 -14.72 8.94 6.96
C ALA A 373 -16.08 8.93 6.22
N ALA A 374 -16.77 7.79 6.22
CA ALA A 374 -18.08 7.65 5.60
C ALA A 374 -19.16 8.52 6.29
N ARG A 375 -19.28 8.43 7.62
CA ARG A 375 -20.30 9.18 8.38
C ARG A 375 -20.03 10.69 8.36
N ALA A 376 -18.76 11.10 8.42
CA ALA A 376 -18.38 12.51 8.29
C ALA A 376 -18.71 13.06 6.90
N LYS A 377 -18.49 12.28 5.84
CA LYS A 377 -18.87 12.66 4.46
C LYS A 377 -20.38 12.91 4.32
N LEU A 378 -21.19 12.17 5.06
CA LEU A 378 -22.65 12.35 5.10
C LEU A 378 -23.11 13.45 6.07
N LYS A 379 -22.17 14.11 6.76
CA LYS A 379 -22.42 15.06 7.86
C LYS A 379 -23.31 14.46 8.96
N ALA A 380 -23.23 13.15 9.16
CA ALA A 380 -24.03 12.41 10.13
C ALA A 380 -23.37 12.47 11.52
N TRP A 381 -23.33 13.66 12.12
CA TRP A 381 -22.55 13.92 13.34
C TRP A 381 -23.01 13.11 14.55
N SER A 382 -24.30 12.78 14.65
CA SER A 382 -24.83 11.88 15.68
C SER A 382 -24.22 10.48 15.60
N ASP A 383 -24.03 9.97 14.38
CA ASP A 383 -23.44 8.65 14.16
C ASP A 383 -21.94 8.66 14.44
N VAL A 384 -21.28 9.77 14.13
CA VAL A 384 -19.87 9.98 14.52
C VAL A 384 -19.73 10.00 16.03
N ASP A 385 -20.67 10.62 16.75
CA ASP A 385 -20.68 10.61 18.22
C ASP A 385 -20.88 9.20 18.80
N ALA A 386 -21.85 8.47 18.24
CA ALA A 386 -22.11 7.09 18.63
C ALA A 386 -20.90 6.17 18.37
N LEU A 387 -20.15 6.40 17.29
CA LEU A 387 -18.98 5.59 16.90
C LEU A 387 -17.90 5.54 17.99
N PHE A 388 -17.72 6.64 18.73
CA PHE A 388 -16.72 6.75 19.79
C PHE A 388 -17.29 6.49 21.18
N THR A 389 -18.61 6.39 21.32
CA THR A 389 -19.29 6.29 22.61
C THR A 389 -19.44 4.84 23.06
N THR A 390 -18.73 4.49 24.12
CA THR A 390 -18.87 3.19 24.79
C THR A 390 -19.75 3.32 26.02
N LYS A 391 -20.74 2.44 26.17
CA LYS A 391 -21.58 2.35 27.38
C LYS A 391 -21.01 1.24 28.27
N ASN A 392 -20.69 1.59 29.52
CA ASN A 392 -20.40 0.60 30.54
C ASN A 392 -21.71 -0.04 31.04
N TRP A 393 -21.61 -1.20 31.69
CA TRP A 393 -22.76 -1.94 32.24
C TRP A 393 -23.62 -1.13 33.23
N LEU A 394 -23.05 -0.11 33.87
CA LEU A 394 -23.71 0.85 34.77
C LEU A 394 -24.35 2.05 34.04
N GLY A 395 -24.37 2.06 32.71
CA GLY A 395 -24.94 3.16 31.90
C GLY A 395 -24.02 4.37 31.70
N TYR A 396 -22.86 4.43 32.36
CA TYR A 396 -21.87 5.48 32.12
C TYR A 396 -21.30 5.39 30.71
N THR A 397 -21.26 6.54 30.02
CA THR A 397 -20.66 6.66 28.69
C THR A 397 -19.24 7.19 28.78
N LYS A 398 -18.31 6.57 28.05
CA LYS A 398 -16.97 7.10 27.83
C LYS A 398 -16.67 7.14 26.34
N LYS A 399 -16.09 8.25 25.88
CA LYS A 399 -15.60 8.38 24.50
C LYS A 399 -14.18 7.86 24.39
N ARG A 400 -13.91 7.03 23.39
CA ARG A 400 -12.56 6.53 23.05
C ARG A 400 -12.36 6.52 21.55
N ALA A 401 -11.19 6.93 21.10
CA ALA A 401 -10.80 6.91 19.70
C ALA A 401 -9.45 6.19 19.56
N PRO A 402 -9.37 4.99 18.93
CA PRO A 402 -8.12 4.27 18.71
C PRO A 402 -7.06 5.03 17.89
N VAL A 403 -7.47 6.13 17.24
CA VAL A 403 -6.63 7.00 16.42
C VAL A 403 -6.26 8.32 17.11
N GLY A 404 -6.77 8.54 18.33
CA GLY A 404 -6.68 9.82 19.03
C GLY A 404 -7.66 10.86 18.49
N PHE A 405 -8.15 11.73 19.38
CA PHE A 405 -9.15 12.74 19.00
C PHE A 405 -8.59 13.85 18.10
N HIS A 406 -7.28 14.12 18.13
CA HIS A 406 -6.66 15.08 17.21
C HIS A 406 -6.94 14.71 15.75
N ARG A 407 -6.81 13.42 15.40
CA ARG A 407 -7.07 12.93 14.04
C ARG A 407 -8.55 12.95 13.69
N VAL A 408 -9.42 12.70 14.67
CA VAL A 408 -10.88 12.81 14.51
C VAL A 408 -11.25 14.24 14.14
N VAL A 409 -10.73 15.24 14.86
CA VAL A 409 -10.98 16.66 14.59
C VAL A 409 -10.54 17.05 13.18
N GLU A 410 -9.36 16.63 12.73
CA GLU A 410 -8.89 16.92 11.37
C GLU A 410 -9.82 16.35 10.29
N ILE A 411 -10.30 15.11 10.46
CA ILE A 411 -11.21 14.47 9.51
C ILE A 411 -12.56 15.20 9.50
N LEU A 412 -13.07 15.55 10.68
CA LEU A 412 -14.32 16.31 10.82
C LEU A 412 -14.22 17.67 10.14
N HIS A 413 -13.15 18.42 10.38
CA HIS A 413 -12.92 19.73 9.78
C HIS A 413 -12.87 19.63 8.25
N ARG A 414 -12.12 18.66 7.71
CA ARG A 414 -12.02 18.43 6.25
C ARG A 414 -13.38 18.09 5.60
N ASN A 415 -14.35 17.59 6.37
CA ASN A 415 -15.70 17.30 5.88
C ASN A 415 -16.73 18.40 6.25
N GLY A 416 -16.26 19.58 6.64
CA GLY A 416 -17.11 20.74 6.92
C GLY A 416 -17.94 20.59 8.20
N ALA A 417 -17.39 19.96 9.24
CA ALA A 417 -18.03 19.91 10.54
C ALA A 417 -18.19 21.33 11.14
N PRO A 418 -19.36 21.67 11.70
CA PRO A 418 -19.56 22.94 12.39
C PRO A 418 -18.60 23.13 13.56
N ALA A 419 -18.28 24.38 13.89
CA ALA A 419 -17.39 24.73 15.00
C ALA A 419 -17.82 24.06 16.33
N GLN A 420 -19.13 23.98 16.60
CA GLN A 420 -19.65 23.30 17.80
C GLN A 420 -19.24 21.82 17.88
N VAL A 421 -19.35 21.10 16.76
CA VAL A 421 -18.95 19.69 16.68
C VAL A 421 -17.44 19.57 16.88
N LEU A 422 -16.64 20.44 16.23
CA LEU A 422 -15.19 20.45 16.40
C LEU A 422 -14.78 20.69 17.86
N GLN A 423 -15.42 21.65 18.54
CA GLN A 423 -15.15 21.97 19.95
C GLN A 423 -15.33 20.75 20.85
N ASP A 424 -16.41 19.99 20.66
CA ASP A 424 -16.70 18.80 21.48
C ASP A 424 -15.59 17.76 21.39
N TYR A 425 -14.99 17.58 20.21
CA TYR A 425 -13.88 16.63 20.03
C TYR A 425 -12.50 17.22 20.38
N ILE A 426 -12.27 18.52 20.18
CA ILE A 426 -11.01 19.16 20.58
C ILE A 426 -10.86 19.12 22.10
N ARG A 427 -11.95 19.29 22.86
CA ARG A 427 -11.96 19.15 24.32
C ARG A 427 -11.47 17.77 24.79
N LEU A 428 -11.66 16.73 23.99
CA LEU A 428 -11.24 15.35 24.27
C LEU A 428 -9.76 15.07 23.92
N VAL A 429 -9.06 16.01 23.30
CA VAL A 429 -7.60 15.90 23.07
C VAL A 429 -6.90 15.99 24.43
N GLU A 430 -6.03 15.03 24.75
CA GLU A 430 -5.38 14.98 26.07
C GLU A 430 -4.25 16.00 26.19
N ASP A 431 -3.41 16.10 25.16
CA ASP A 431 -2.30 17.04 25.11
C ASP A 431 -2.78 18.50 24.97
N ALA A 432 -2.37 19.35 25.92
CA ALA A 432 -2.86 20.73 26.00
C ALA A 432 -2.32 21.62 24.87
N GLU A 433 -1.08 21.41 24.43
CA GLU A 433 -0.46 22.16 23.34
C GLU A 433 -1.17 21.86 22.02
N THR A 434 -1.36 20.58 21.70
CA THR A 434 -2.09 20.10 20.53
C THR A 434 -3.55 20.59 20.55
N LYS A 435 -4.20 20.55 21.72
CA LYS A 435 -5.57 21.07 21.91
C LYS A 435 -5.66 22.55 21.56
N VAL A 436 -4.77 23.38 22.11
CA VAL A 436 -4.73 24.82 21.83
C VAL A 436 -4.41 25.10 20.37
N ALA A 437 -3.47 24.35 19.77
CA ALA A 437 -3.11 24.50 18.37
C ALA A 437 -4.29 24.21 17.44
N LEU A 438 -5.00 23.09 17.64
CA LEU A 438 -6.20 22.74 16.86
C LEU A 438 -7.34 23.74 17.08
N ALA A 439 -7.61 24.11 18.34
CA ALA A 439 -8.66 25.06 18.65
C ALA A 439 -8.40 26.45 18.05
N THR A 440 -7.16 26.92 18.08
CA THR A 440 -6.76 28.17 17.43
C THR A 440 -6.91 28.06 15.91
N ARG A 441 -6.39 26.98 15.31
CA ARG A 441 -6.44 26.75 13.86
C ARG A 441 -7.87 26.74 13.32
N TYR A 442 -8.81 26.16 14.06
CA TYR A 442 -10.21 26.02 13.66
C TYR A 442 -11.14 27.05 14.31
N LYS A 443 -10.59 28.17 14.82
CA LYS A 443 -11.35 29.29 15.41
C LYS A 443 -12.33 28.86 16.51
N CYS A 444 -12.00 27.81 17.25
CA CYS A 444 -12.73 27.31 18.40
C CYS A 444 -12.29 28.07 19.67
N HIS A 445 -12.52 29.38 19.69
CA HIS A 445 -11.95 30.31 20.67
C HIS A 445 -12.28 29.96 22.12
N GLU A 446 -13.51 29.51 22.39
CA GLU A 446 -13.93 29.06 23.72
C GLU A 446 -12.99 28.00 24.32
N VAL A 447 -12.58 27.02 23.50
CA VAL A 447 -11.73 25.92 23.96
C VAL A 447 -10.33 26.40 24.29
N VAL A 448 -9.79 27.37 23.55
CA VAL A 448 -8.49 27.98 23.87
C VAL A 448 -8.56 28.74 25.19
N ILE A 449 -9.58 29.56 25.37
CA ILE A 449 -9.80 30.36 26.58
C ILE A 449 -9.95 29.46 27.81
N ASP A 450 -10.79 28.43 27.71
CA ASP A 450 -11.01 27.47 28.79
C ASP A 450 -9.71 26.68 29.10
N THR A 451 -8.94 26.29 28.09
CA THR A 451 -7.67 25.57 28.29
C THR A 451 -6.63 26.44 29.02
N TYR A 452 -6.42 27.69 28.60
CA TYR A 452 -5.49 28.59 29.31
C TYR A 452 -5.95 28.93 30.73
N ARG A 453 -7.27 29.08 30.94
CA ARG A 453 -7.84 29.23 32.29
C ARG A 453 -7.49 28.03 33.16
N ASP A 454 -7.70 26.81 32.66
CA ASP A 454 -7.48 25.58 33.42
C ASP A 454 -5.99 25.33 33.70
N LEU A 455 -5.10 25.74 32.78
CA LEU A 455 -3.65 25.77 32.99
C LEU A 455 -3.17 26.91 33.89
N LYS A 456 -4.06 27.86 34.25
CA LYS A 456 -3.75 29.10 34.97
C LYS A 456 -2.70 29.97 34.24
N ASP A 457 -2.62 29.86 32.92
CA ASP A 457 -1.67 30.60 32.10
C ASP A 457 -2.25 31.96 31.69
N ARG A 458 -2.18 32.93 32.61
CA ARG A 458 -2.64 34.30 32.35
C ARG A 458 -1.90 34.98 31.22
N GLN A 459 -0.61 34.69 31.06
CA GLN A 459 0.22 35.35 30.05
C GLN A 459 -0.25 34.97 28.66
N GLN A 460 -0.47 33.67 28.41
CA GLN A 460 -1.00 33.22 27.12
C GLN A 460 -2.44 33.66 26.91
N LEU A 461 -3.26 33.73 27.96
CA LEU A 461 -4.63 34.25 27.84
C LEU A 461 -4.65 35.73 27.42
N MET A 462 -3.74 36.56 27.96
CA MET A 462 -3.58 37.96 27.53
C MET A 462 -3.10 38.06 26.08
N VAL A 463 -2.15 37.22 25.66
CA VAL A 463 -1.70 37.18 24.26
C VAL A 463 -2.84 36.75 23.34
N TYR A 464 -3.66 35.79 23.76
CA TYR A 464 -4.78 35.28 22.98
C TYR A 464 -5.93 36.30 22.86
N ARG A 465 -6.10 37.19 23.84
CA ARG A 465 -7.03 38.33 23.77
C ARG A 465 -6.82 39.17 22.51
N CYS A 466 -5.58 39.30 22.04
CA CYS A 466 -5.26 40.03 20.80
C CYS A 466 -5.65 39.29 19.52
N LYS A 467 -6.07 38.02 19.61
CA LYS A 467 -6.45 37.16 18.47
C LYS A 467 -7.96 36.98 18.32
N VAL A 468 -8.75 37.49 19.27
CA VAL A 468 -10.22 37.52 19.18
C VAL A 468 -10.70 38.88 18.70
N GLU A 469 -11.90 38.93 18.14
CA GLU A 469 -12.49 40.19 17.67
C GLU A 469 -12.82 41.12 18.84
N ARG A 470 -12.66 42.43 18.62
CA ARG A 470 -12.95 43.42 19.66
C ARG A 470 -14.45 43.51 19.92
N GLY A 471 -14.84 43.53 21.18
CA GLY A 471 -16.24 43.51 21.62
C GLY A 471 -16.93 42.16 21.42
N SER A 472 -16.17 41.10 21.14
CA SER A 472 -16.74 39.76 20.99
C SER A 472 -17.00 39.12 22.37
N PRO A 473 -17.95 38.18 22.48
CA PRO A 473 -18.19 37.43 23.72
C PRO A 473 -16.94 36.73 24.27
N GLU A 474 -16.03 36.35 23.39
CA GLU A 474 -14.74 35.76 23.73
C GLU A 474 -13.82 36.76 24.43
N GLU A 475 -13.74 38.01 23.98
CA GLU A 475 -12.97 39.07 24.63
C GLU A 475 -13.53 39.35 26.04
N ASP A 476 -14.86 39.45 26.16
CA ASP A 476 -15.54 39.64 27.45
C ASP A 476 -15.28 38.48 28.43
N LYS A 477 -15.30 37.24 27.93
CA LYS A 477 -14.99 36.04 28.72
C LYS A 477 -13.54 36.06 29.21
N ILE A 478 -12.59 36.48 28.36
CA ILE A 478 -11.19 36.66 28.74
C ILE A 478 -11.07 37.71 29.84
N ASP A 479 -11.70 38.88 29.68
CA ASP A 479 -11.63 39.97 30.65
C ASP A 479 -12.27 39.61 31.99
N MET A 480 -13.35 38.83 31.98
CA MET A 480 -13.96 38.26 33.19
C MET A 480 -12.99 37.31 33.91
N ILE A 481 -12.32 36.40 33.19
CA ILE A 481 -11.34 35.48 33.78
C ILE A 481 -10.16 36.27 34.35
N LEU A 482 -9.67 37.26 33.60
CA LEU A 482 -8.54 38.08 33.99
C LEU A 482 -8.87 38.97 35.21
N SER A 483 -10.08 39.49 35.35
CA SER A 483 -10.47 40.33 36.48
C SER A 483 -10.78 39.55 37.76
N ASN A 484 -11.32 38.34 37.66
CA ASN A 484 -11.69 37.53 38.84
C ASN A 484 -10.48 37.00 39.62
N THR A 485 -9.35 36.70 38.97
CA THR A 485 -8.13 36.27 39.69
C THR A 485 -7.44 37.39 40.48
N VAL A 486 -7.68 38.65 40.11
CA VAL A 486 -7.13 39.81 40.83
C VAL A 486 -7.81 39.97 42.20
N LYS A 487 -9.10 39.61 42.31
CA LYS A 487 -9.87 39.71 43.56
C LYS A 487 -9.47 38.65 44.60
N SER A 488 -9.06 37.44 44.19
CA SER A 488 -8.62 36.40 45.14
C SER A 488 -7.26 36.74 45.78
N SER A 489 -6.41 37.47 45.06
CA SER A 489 -5.10 37.91 45.57
C SER A 489 -5.25 38.99 46.67
N THR A 490 -6.35 39.75 46.65
CA THR A 490 -6.66 40.74 47.69
C THR A 490 -7.37 40.17 48.92
N SER A 491 -8.03 39.01 48.83
CA SER A 491 -8.67 38.37 49.98
C SER A 491 -7.68 37.65 50.90
N ASP A 492 -6.57 37.13 50.37
CA ASP A 492 -5.54 36.45 51.18
C ASP A 492 -4.67 37.43 52.00
N LEU A 493 -4.60 38.70 51.60
CA LEU A 493 -3.98 39.76 52.40
C LEU A 493 -4.88 40.29 53.54
N CYS A 494 -6.18 39.98 53.52
CA CYS A 494 -7.11 40.47 54.54
C CYS A 494 -7.29 39.51 55.73
N TYR A 495 -6.93 38.22 55.57
CA TYR A 495 -6.95 37.24 56.66
C TYR A 495 -5.67 37.19 57.52
N SER A 496 -4.55 37.76 57.05
CA SER A 496 -3.29 37.79 57.81
C SER A 496 -3.17 38.96 58.80
N LYS A 497 -4.07 39.95 58.77
CA LYS A 497 -4.03 41.14 59.65
C LYS A 497 -4.94 41.10 60.88
N ARG A 498 -5.58 39.97 61.21
CA ARG A 498 -6.52 39.85 62.36
C ARG A 498 -6.11 38.90 63.49
N ILE A 499 -4.82 38.53 63.61
CA ILE A 499 -4.29 37.76 64.76
C ILE A 499 -3.11 38.47 65.45
N PHE A 500 -3.12 39.81 65.50
CA PHE A 500 -2.19 40.56 66.36
C PHE A 500 -2.90 41.76 66.97
N GLN A 501 -3.88 41.49 67.84
CA GLN A 501 -4.36 42.44 68.85
C GLN A 501 -5.31 41.68 69.79
N LEU A 502 -4.73 41.02 70.80
CA LEU A 502 -5.35 40.72 72.09
C LEU A 502 -4.20 40.34 73.03
N SER A 503 -3.72 41.34 73.78
CA SER A 503 -2.98 41.24 75.04
C SER A 503 -3.58 42.26 75.98
#